data_AF-A0A498FFK9-F1
#
_entry.id   AF-A0A498FFK9-F1
#
_cell.length_a   1.000
_cell.length_b   1.000
_cell.length_c   1.000
_cell.angle_alpha   90.00
_cell.angle_beta   90.00
_cell.angle_gamma   90.00
#
_symmetry.space_group_name_H-M   'P 1'
#
loop_
_entity.id
_entity.type
_entity.pdbx_description
1 polymer ?
#
loop_
_entity_poly.entity_id
_entity_poly.type
_entity_poly.pdbx_seq_one_letter_code
_entity_poly.pdbx_strand_id
1 'polypeptide(L)' 'MSTTADGTDADERIQATIVSCDDGPDQCTLHPVEPDDGRETTAWITANEGSFVSVVTWR' A
#
# COMPACT_ATOMS: atom_id res chain seq x y z
N MET A 1 -4.13 -27.43 -6.42
CA MET A 1 -3.71 -26.33 -7.32
C MET A 1 -2.96 -25.33 -6.46
N SER A 2 -1.64 -25.33 -6.55
CA SER A 2 -0.79 -24.39 -5.81
C SER A 2 -0.23 -23.42 -6.82
N THR A 3 -0.88 -22.27 -6.97
CA THR A 3 -0.33 -21.15 -7.74
C THR A 3 0.60 -20.41 -6.79
N THR A 4 1.87 -20.77 -6.77
CA THR A 4 2.91 -19.86 -6.32
C THR A 4 2.85 -18.65 -7.24
N ALA A 5 2.49 -17.49 -6.69
CA ALA A 5 2.62 -16.22 -7.37
C ALA A 5 4.10 -15.99 -7.66
N ASP A 6 4.53 -16.44 -8.84
CA ASP A 6 5.79 -16.06 -9.44
C ASP A 6 5.58 -14.65 -9.99
N GLY A 7 6.24 -13.68 -9.37
CA GLY A 7 5.98 -12.27 -9.63
C GLY A 7 6.67 -11.40 -8.61
N THR A 8 7.95 -11.67 -8.34
CA THR A 8 8.82 -10.62 -7.78
C THR A 8 9.29 -9.79 -8.96
N ASP A 9 8.37 -9.01 -9.55
CA ASP A 9 8.72 -7.91 -10.43
C ASP A 9 9.50 -6.91 -9.55
N ALA A 10 10.82 -7.06 -9.52
CA ALA A 10 11.71 -6.30 -8.62
C ALA A 10 11.75 -4.78 -8.92
N ASP A 11 11.01 -4.32 -9.93
CA ASP A 11 10.87 -2.92 -10.32
C ASP A 11 9.51 -2.31 -9.94
N GLU A 12 8.59 -3.08 -9.33
CA GLU A 12 7.27 -2.54 -8.95
C GLU A 12 7.43 -1.49 -7.84
N ARG A 13 7.28 -0.21 -8.21
CA ARG A 13 7.37 0.90 -7.27
C ARG A 13 6.06 1.04 -6.51
N ILE A 14 6.16 1.06 -5.19
CA ILE A 14 5.05 1.32 -4.28
C ILE A 14 5.08 2.78 -3.84
N GLN A 15 3.93 3.43 -3.87
CA GLN A 15 3.72 4.77 -3.32
C GLN A 15 2.70 4.73 -2.18
N ALA A 16 2.82 5.72 -1.29
CA ALA A 16 1.91 5.91 -0.16
C ALA A 16 1.06 7.17 -0.39
N THR A 17 -0.26 7.02 -0.26
CA THR A 17 -1.22 8.12 -0.27
C THR A 17 -1.84 8.23 1.11
N ILE A 18 -1.72 9.40 1.75
CA ILE A 18 -2.36 9.68 3.03
C ILE A 18 -3.57 10.57 2.78
N VAL A 19 -4.72 10.14 3.26
CA VAL A 19 -5.99 10.88 3.18
C VAL A 19 -6.44 11.20 4.60
N SER A 20 -6.67 12.48 4.87
CA SER A 20 -7.27 12.93 6.12
C SER A 20 -8.79 12.88 6.03
N CYS A 21 -9.42 12.33 7.07
CA CYS A 21 -10.87 12.21 7.17
C CYS A 21 -11.37 13.16 8.26
N ASP A 22 -12.33 14.03 7.96
CA ASP A 22 -12.86 14.99 8.94
C ASP A 22 -13.52 14.31 10.16
N ASP A 23 -14.04 13.09 9.97
CA ASP A 23 -14.80 12.35 10.98
C ASP A 23 -14.08 11.05 11.45
N GLY A 24 -12.79 10.88 11.17
CA GLY A 24 -12.08 9.65 11.47
C GLY A 24 -10.55 9.75 11.46
N PRO A 25 -9.83 8.67 11.82
CA PRO A 25 -8.38 8.68 11.77
C PRO A 25 -7.88 8.83 10.32
N ASP A 26 -6.71 9.42 10.15
CA ASP A 26 -6.04 9.46 8.86
C ASP A 26 -5.86 8.04 8.30
N GLN A 27 -6.00 7.89 6.98
CA GLN A 27 -5.77 6.62 6.31
C GLN A 27 -4.54 6.72 5.41
N CYS A 28 -3.65 5.75 5.53
CA CYS A 28 -2.51 5.58 4.65
C CYS A 28 -2.75 4.35 3.77
N THR A 29 -2.74 4.54 2.46
CA THR A 29 -2.86 3.47 1.47
C THR A 29 -1.54 3.32 0.73
N LEU A 30 -0.97 2.12 0.76
CA LEU A 30 0.13 1.69 -0.09
C LEU A 30 -0.43 1.06 -1.36
N HIS A 31 0.06 1.48 -2.52
CA HIS A 31 -0.38 0.94 -3.81
C HIS A 31 0.73 1.05 -4.86
N PRO A 32 0.67 0.26 -5.94
CA PRO A 32 1.55 0.43 -7.09
C PRO A 32 1.45 1.84 -7.68
N VAL A 33 2.56 2.35 -8.19
CA VAL A 33 2.60 3.60 -8.97
C VAL A 33 1.87 3.42 -10.30
N GLU A 34 2.08 2.28 -10.95
CA GLU A 34 1.47 1.92 -12.23
C GLU A 34 0.66 0.63 -12.02
N PRO A 35 -0.65 0.73 -11.73
CA PRO A 35 -1.49 -0.44 -11.58
C PRO A 35 -1.76 -1.09 -12.94
N ASP A 36 -1.45 -2.37 -13.10
CA ASP A 36 -1.91 -3.19 -14.23
C ASP A 36 -3.34 -3.67 -13.98
N ASP A 37 -4.20 -3.67 -15.01
CA ASP A 37 -5.62 -4.06 -14.95
C ASP A 37 -5.89 -5.45 -14.31
N GLY A 38 -4.88 -6.32 -14.25
CA GLY A 38 -4.96 -7.66 -13.66
C GLY A 38 -4.54 -7.75 -12.18
N ARG A 39 -3.93 -6.70 -11.61
CA ARG A 39 -3.28 -6.68 -10.28
C ARG A 39 -3.85 -5.62 -9.34
N GLU A 40 -4.75 -4.76 -9.83
CA GLU A 40 -5.31 -3.61 -9.10
C GLU A 40 -5.99 -3.98 -7.77
N THR A 41 -6.56 -5.17 -7.65
CA THR A 41 -7.37 -5.58 -6.49
C THR A 41 -6.58 -6.25 -5.37
N THR A 42 -5.35 -6.73 -5.62
CA THR A 42 -4.55 -7.47 -4.63
C THR A 42 -3.31 -6.72 -4.13
N ALA A 43 -2.96 -5.59 -4.75
CA ALA A 43 -1.73 -4.85 -4.44
C ALA A 43 -1.89 -3.70 -3.45
N TRP A 44 -3.10 -3.47 -2.92
CA TRP A 44 -3.40 -2.29 -2.11
C TRP A 44 -3.51 -2.65 -0.64
N ILE A 45 -2.85 -1.88 0.22
CA ILE A 45 -2.89 -2.06 1.68
C ILE A 45 -3.24 -0.72 2.32
N THR A 46 -4.35 -0.67 3.06
CA THR A 46 -4.75 0.54 3.80
C THR A 46 -4.63 0.30 5.31
N ALA A 47 -4.05 1.27 6.00
CA ALA A 47 -3.94 1.30 7.45
C ALA A 47 -4.48 2.62 8.00
N ASN A 48 -5.15 2.56 9.16
CA ASN A 48 -5.58 3.75 9.89
C ASN A 48 -4.42 4.31 10.73
N GLU A 49 -4.50 5.60 11.06
CA GLU A 49 -3.57 6.30 11.95
C GLU A 49 -3.28 5.51 13.23
N GLY A 50 -2.02 5.51 13.66
CA GLY A 50 -1.54 4.70 14.78
C GLY A 50 -1.18 3.25 14.41
N SER A 51 -1.59 2.76 13.23
CA SER A 51 -1.16 1.45 12.70
C SER A 51 0.02 1.54 11.73
N PHE A 52 0.35 2.76 11.27
CA PHE A 52 1.52 3.06 10.46
C PHE A 52 2.28 4.23 11.09
N VAL A 53 3.49 4.46 10.58
CA VAL A 53 4.45 5.37 11.18
C VAL A 53 5.45 5.92 10.17
N SER A 54 6.03 7.07 10.48
CA SER A 54 7.08 7.65 9.64
C SER A 54 8.43 6.99 9.91
N VAL A 55 9.04 6.44 8.86
CA VAL A 55 10.34 5.75 8.93
C VAL A 55 11.47 6.67 9.38
N VAL A 56 11.41 7.98 9.05
CA VAL A 56 12.44 8.95 9.49
C VAL A 56 12.34 9.31 10.95
N THR A 57 11.20 9.02 11.58
CA THR A 57 10.97 9.20 13.03
C THR A 57 11.13 7.90 13.82
N TRP A 58 11.24 6.76 13.12
CA TRP A 58 11.45 5.45 13.74
C TRP A 58 12.92 5.28 14.12
N ARG A 59 13.16 5.04 15.41
CA ARG A 59 14.49 4.90 16.02
C ARG A 59 14.70 3.50 16.53
#